data_AF-A0A7J7G6R3-F1
#
_entry.id   AF-A0A7J7G6R3-F1
#
_cell.length_a   1.000
_cell.length_b   1.000
_cell.length_c   1.000
_cell.angle_alpha   90.00
_cell.angle_beta   90.00
_cell.angle_gamma   90.00
#
_symmetry.space_group_name_H-M   'P 1'
#
loop_
_entity.id
_entity.type
_entity.pdbx_description
1 polymer ?
#
loop_
_entity_poly.entity_id
_entity_poly.type
_entity_poly.pdbx_seq_one_letter_code
_entity_poly.pdbx_strand_id
1 'polypeptide(L)'
;MPWLAVPFDVNLHRRLSNHYHIDHIPSFIPLGSDGMSMEEDAAALIADYGTDAFPFTRERREELKAMDDAKRLGGKLEELLAYEGRNYLISGHGREMWVSELVGKTVGLYFGAHWCPPCRAFTAQLTEAYNELLLTAPYQSFEIVFISTDRDSKEFDLHVRNMPWLAIPYEEDKTRQDLCRIFDIKKIPALVLVGPDGKTISTNGRPMVSLYGARAFPFTQRKIAELEADMRKEGDGLPHHVKDPKHEHVLKLDMAKAYVCDFCRKHGRFWAFSCDVCDYDLHPTCLEEPF
;
A
#
# COMPACT_ATOMS: atom_id res chain seq x y z
N MET A 1 31.80 20.22 -0.05
CA MET A 1 30.49 20.86 0.15
C MET A 1 30.60 22.31 -0.27
N PRO A 2 29.60 22.91 -0.94
CA PRO A 2 29.68 24.27 -1.47
C PRO A 2 29.44 25.38 -0.42
N TRP A 3 29.29 25.04 0.86
CA TRP A 3 28.99 26.00 1.92
C TRP A 3 30.14 26.17 2.93
N LEU A 4 30.11 27.31 3.62
CA LEU A 4 31.01 27.64 4.72
C LEU A 4 30.71 26.76 5.93
N ALA A 5 31.75 26.36 6.66
CA ALA A 5 31.63 25.67 7.94
C ALA A 5 32.14 26.57 9.05
N VAL A 6 31.41 26.61 10.16
CA VAL A 6 31.90 27.27 11.37
C VAL A 6 32.99 26.38 11.99
N PRO A 7 34.13 26.94 12.45
CA PRO A 7 35.16 26.15 13.12
C PRO A 7 34.59 25.35 14.30
N PHE A 8 35.09 24.13 14.49
CA PHE A 8 34.58 23.26 15.55
C PHE A 8 34.88 23.85 16.94
N ASP A 9 33.82 24.17 17.66
CA ASP A 9 33.85 24.64 19.05
C ASP A 9 32.66 24.03 19.81
N VAL A 10 32.95 23.29 20.88
CA VAL A 10 31.94 22.55 21.66
C VAL A 10 30.96 23.49 22.39
N ASN A 11 31.43 24.66 22.84
CA ASN A 11 30.57 25.63 23.50
C ASN A 11 29.66 26.34 22.51
N LEU A 12 30.17 26.68 21.33
CA LEU A 12 29.37 27.24 20.25
C LEU A 12 28.33 26.23 19.76
N HIS A 13 28.73 24.97 19.56
CA HIS A 13 27.82 23.90 19.17
C HIS A 13 26.67 23.77 20.17
N ARG A 14 26.97 23.65 21.47
CA ARG A 14 25.95 23.57 22.54
C ARG A 14 25.02 24.79 22.55
N ARG A 15 25.57 25.99 22.37
CA ARG A 15 24.79 27.24 22.32
C ARG A 15 23.82 27.25 21.15
N LEU A 16 24.27 26.87 19.95
CA LEU A 16 23.43 26.83 18.75
C LEU A 16 22.37 25.74 18.86
N SER A 17 22.73 24.53 19.30
CA SER A 17 21.77 23.44 19.51
C SER A 17 20.67 23.82 20.50
N ASN A 18 21.03 24.49 21.60
CA ASN A 18 20.05 24.94 22.59
C ASN A 18 19.19 26.10 22.06
N HIS A 19 19.79 27.05 21.34
CA HIS A 19 19.09 28.24 20.84
C HIS A 19 18.06 27.88 19.77
N TYR A 20 18.39 26.91 18.91
CA TYR A 20 17.53 26.49 17.81
C TYR A 20 16.81 25.16 18.07
N HIS A 21 16.84 24.66 19.30
CA HIS A 21 16.15 23.43 19.71
C HIS A 21 16.43 22.21 18.82
N ILE A 22 17.71 21.99 18.46
CA ILE A 22 18.11 20.85 17.62
C ILE A 22 18.00 19.56 18.46
N ASP A 23 16.98 18.76 18.18
CA ASP A 23 16.66 17.51 18.88
C ASP A 23 16.87 16.24 18.02
N HIS A 24 17.15 16.40 16.72
CA HIS A 24 17.47 15.32 15.80
C HIS A 24 18.55 15.70 14.79
N ILE A 25 19.13 14.69 14.13
CA ILE A 25 20.14 14.85 13.08
C ILE A 25 19.72 13.97 11.89
N PRO A 26 19.82 14.46 10.64
CA PRO A 26 20.21 15.82 10.25
C PRO A 26 19.13 16.86 10.62
N SER A 27 19.54 18.10 10.88
CA SER A 27 18.64 19.25 11.11
C SER A 27 19.03 20.39 10.18
N PHE A 28 18.04 21.06 9.60
CA PHE A 28 18.24 22.21 8.72
C PHE A 28 17.28 23.34 9.12
N ILE A 29 17.86 24.53 9.37
CA ILE A 29 17.13 25.66 9.97
C ILE A 29 17.28 26.87 9.05
N PRO A 30 16.25 27.17 8.23
CA PRO A 30 16.26 28.34 7.38
C PRO A 30 16.11 29.59 8.25
N LEU A 31 17.06 30.52 8.11
CA LEU A 31 17.04 31.82 8.76
C LEU A 31 16.44 32.85 7.79
N GLY A 32 15.39 33.55 8.23
CA GLY A 32 14.81 34.67 7.48
C GLY A 32 15.75 35.87 7.42
N SER A 33 15.45 36.84 6.55
CA SER A 33 16.18 38.11 6.47
C SER A 33 16.05 38.96 7.74
N ASP A 34 15.06 38.68 8.57
CA ASP A 34 14.84 39.25 9.91
C ASP A 34 15.56 38.49 11.03
N GLY A 35 16.30 37.43 10.71
CA GLY A 35 17.03 36.60 11.67
C GLY A 35 16.15 35.69 12.52
N MET A 36 14.84 35.63 12.27
CA MET A 36 13.95 34.69 12.95
C MET A 36 14.04 33.32 12.28
N SER A 37 14.16 32.27 13.10
CA SER A 37 14.06 30.89 12.64
C SER A 37 12.62 30.57 12.27
N MET A 38 12.42 29.95 11.11
CA MET A 38 11.12 29.34 10.82
C MET A 38 10.97 28.09 11.70
N GLU A 39 9.89 28.00 12.47
CA GLU A 39 9.64 27.02 13.56
C GLU A 39 9.59 25.54 13.17
N GLU A 40 9.89 25.15 11.92
CA GLU A 40 9.57 23.81 11.41
C GLU A 40 10.75 23.13 10.70
N ASP A 41 10.79 21.80 10.81
CA ASP A 41 11.82 20.91 10.24
C ASP A 41 11.89 21.03 8.70
N ALA A 42 12.77 21.90 8.24
CA ALA A 42 13.02 22.09 6.83
C ALA A 42 13.90 20.97 6.23
N ALA A 43 14.52 20.12 7.05
CA ALA A 43 15.23 18.94 6.54
C ALA A 43 14.23 17.92 5.99
N ALA A 44 13.11 17.70 6.68
CA ALA A 44 12.01 16.88 6.16
C ALA A 44 11.45 17.43 4.84
N LEU A 45 11.24 18.74 4.73
CA LEU A 45 10.76 19.35 3.47
C LEU A 45 11.72 19.15 2.31
N ILE A 46 13.03 19.25 2.55
CA ILE A 46 14.04 19.00 1.52
C ILE A 46 14.05 17.52 1.13
N ALA A 47 13.89 16.61 2.10
CA ALA A 47 13.78 15.18 1.80
C ALA A 47 12.55 14.87 0.93
N ASP A 48 11.44 15.56 1.18
CA ASP A 48 10.15 15.35 0.54
C ASP A 48 10.02 16.03 -0.84
N TYR A 49 10.50 17.26 -0.98
CA TYR A 49 10.27 18.10 -2.17
C TYR A 49 11.58 18.54 -2.86
N GLY A 50 12.74 18.25 -2.27
CA GLY A 50 14.03 18.64 -2.82
C GLY A 50 14.16 20.15 -2.97
N THR A 51 14.55 20.60 -4.15
CA THR A 51 14.70 22.03 -4.47
C THR A 51 13.39 22.79 -4.46
N ASP A 52 12.26 22.11 -4.68
CA ASP A 52 10.94 22.75 -4.80
C ASP A 52 10.44 23.29 -3.44
N ALA A 53 11.04 22.81 -2.34
CA ALA A 53 10.80 23.28 -0.97
C ALA A 53 11.21 24.74 -0.73
N PHE A 54 12.07 25.31 -1.58
CA PHE A 54 12.47 26.72 -1.50
C PHE A 54 11.41 27.65 -2.12
N PRO A 55 11.19 28.86 -1.58
CA PRO A 55 11.72 29.38 -0.33
C PRO A 55 11.01 28.70 0.83
N PHE A 56 11.73 28.25 1.88
CA PHE A 56 11.25 27.37 2.96
C PHE A 56 10.16 28.00 3.89
N THR A 57 9.21 28.72 3.31
CA THR A 57 8.13 29.45 3.94
C THR A 57 6.93 28.56 4.19
N ARG A 58 6.06 28.96 5.14
CA ARG A 58 4.80 28.25 5.39
C ARG A 58 3.89 28.26 4.16
N GLU A 59 3.79 29.40 3.48
CA GLU A 59 3.01 29.53 2.25
C GLU A 59 3.49 28.55 1.17
N ARG A 60 4.81 28.46 0.92
CA ARG A 60 5.36 27.52 -0.06
C ARG A 60 5.06 26.06 0.31
N ARG A 61 5.09 25.72 1.60
CA ARG A 61 4.69 24.38 2.06
C ARG A 61 3.22 24.07 1.76
N GLU A 62 2.34 25.02 2.05
CA GLU A 62 0.91 24.88 1.81
C GLU A 62 0.63 24.73 0.31
N GLU A 63 1.33 25.48 -0.55
CA GLU A 63 1.30 25.30 -2.00
C GLU A 63 1.71 23.89 -2.42
N LEU A 64 2.85 23.39 -1.94
CA LEU A 64 3.36 22.06 -2.29
C LEU A 64 2.39 20.95 -1.86
N LYS A 65 1.84 21.05 -0.66
CA LYS A 65 0.80 20.12 -0.17
C LYS A 65 -0.46 20.20 -1.04
N ALA A 66 -0.88 21.39 -1.42
CA ALA A 66 -2.03 21.57 -2.31
C ALA A 66 -1.76 20.97 -3.71
N MET A 67 -0.53 21.06 -4.23
CA MET A 67 -0.14 20.40 -5.47
C MET A 67 -0.23 18.87 -5.37
N ASP A 68 0.18 18.29 -4.24
CA ASP A 68 0.06 16.84 -4.01
C ASP A 68 -1.40 16.39 -3.90
N ASP A 69 -2.20 17.14 -3.17
CA ASP A 69 -3.64 16.91 -3.06
C ASP A 69 -4.31 17.02 -4.44
N ALA A 70 -3.89 17.98 -5.26
CA ALA A 70 -4.37 18.12 -6.63
C ALA A 70 -3.99 16.91 -7.49
N LYS A 71 -2.75 16.39 -7.39
CA LYS A 71 -2.35 15.17 -8.10
C LYS A 71 -3.15 13.95 -7.63
N ARG A 72 -3.33 13.81 -6.33
CA ARG A 72 -4.06 12.68 -5.70
C ARG A 72 -5.54 12.64 -6.08
N LEU A 73 -6.18 13.79 -6.20
CA LEU A 73 -7.62 13.94 -6.47
C LEU A 73 -7.93 14.25 -7.95
N GLY A 74 -6.92 14.68 -8.71
CA GLY A 74 -7.07 15.27 -10.05
C GLY A 74 -7.43 14.29 -11.16
N GLY A 75 -7.28 12.99 -10.93
CA GLY A 75 -7.76 11.97 -11.86
C GLY A 75 -6.84 11.71 -13.06
N LYS A 76 -5.57 12.12 -13.00
CA LYS A 76 -4.64 12.06 -14.15
C LYS A 76 -3.45 11.18 -13.83
N LEU A 77 -3.44 9.98 -14.40
CA LEU A 77 -2.39 8.99 -14.17
C LEU A 77 -1.03 9.50 -14.65
N GLU A 78 -0.98 10.29 -15.72
CA GLU A 78 0.25 10.88 -16.24
C GLU A 78 0.89 11.85 -15.24
N GLU A 79 0.10 12.65 -14.53
CA GLU A 79 0.62 13.58 -13.50
C GLU A 79 1.13 12.86 -12.24
N LEU A 80 0.70 11.60 -12.04
CA LEU A 80 1.14 10.73 -10.94
C LEU A 80 2.33 9.85 -11.30
N LEU A 81 2.30 9.26 -12.50
CA LEU A 81 3.18 8.17 -12.89
C LEU A 81 4.21 8.55 -13.95
N ALA A 82 4.12 9.72 -14.56
CA ALA A 82 5.15 10.24 -15.47
C ALA A 82 6.04 11.27 -14.73
N TYR A 83 7.24 11.44 -15.25
CA TYR A 83 8.21 12.43 -14.81
C TYR A 83 8.85 13.08 -16.04
N GLU A 84 9.49 14.24 -15.88
CA GLU A 84 10.16 14.96 -16.98
C GLU A 84 11.01 14.02 -17.85
N GLY A 85 10.54 13.76 -19.08
CA GLY A 85 11.21 12.87 -20.04
C GLY A 85 10.84 11.38 -19.95
N ARG A 86 10.19 10.91 -18.86
CA ARG A 86 9.72 9.52 -18.69
C ARG A 86 8.19 9.44 -18.59
N ASN A 87 7.56 8.83 -19.57
CA ASN A 87 6.12 8.56 -19.64
C ASN A 87 5.81 7.06 -19.88
N TYR A 88 6.74 6.19 -19.51
CA TYR A 88 6.61 4.74 -19.64
C TYR A 88 6.85 4.04 -18.28
N LEU A 89 6.35 2.81 -18.19
CA LEU A 89 6.53 1.85 -17.10
C LEU A 89 7.21 0.59 -17.66
N ILE A 90 7.77 -0.25 -16.81
CA ILE A 90 8.46 -1.47 -17.22
C ILE A 90 7.82 -2.71 -16.61
N SER A 91 7.87 -3.85 -17.31
CA SER A 91 7.51 -5.15 -16.74
C SER A 91 8.72 -5.89 -16.16
N GLY A 92 8.47 -7.00 -15.46
CA GLY A 92 9.48 -7.97 -15.00
C GLY A 92 10.48 -8.46 -16.06
N HIS A 93 10.15 -8.31 -17.34
CA HIS A 93 10.95 -8.74 -18.48
C HIS A 93 11.51 -7.57 -19.31
N GLY A 94 11.44 -6.35 -18.78
CA GLY A 94 11.97 -5.15 -19.45
C GLY A 94 11.13 -4.67 -20.64
N ARG A 95 9.86 -5.10 -20.76
CA ARG A 95 8.94 -4.50 -21.74
C ARG A 95 8.46 -3.16 -21.21
N GLU A 96 8.58 -2.13 -22.04
CA GLU A 96 8.04 -0.81 -21.76
C GLU A 96 6.55 -0.72 -22.13
N MET A 97 5.79 0.05 -21.36
CA MET A 97 4.39 0.37 -21.59
C MET A 97 4.13 1.84 -21.29
N TRP A 98 3.40 2.55 -22.15
CA TRP A 98 3.12 3.97 -21.92
C TRP A 98 2.09 4.14 -20.81
N VAL A 99 2.26 5.18 -19.98
CA VAL A 99 1.30 5.48 -18.90
C VAL A 99 -0.12 5.70 -19.44
N SER A 100 -0.25 6.27 -20.64
CA SER A 100 -1.54 6.49 -21.31
C SER A 100 -2.32 5.20 -21.60
N GLU A 101 -1.64 4.05 -21.69
CA GLU A 101 -2.28 2.74 -21.88
C GLU A 101 -2.99 2.24 -20.61
N LEU A 102 -2.82 2.93 -19.47
CA LEU A 102 -3.53 2.66 -18.22
C LEU A 102 -4.82 3.46 -18.08
N VAL A 103 -5.06 4.46 -18.92
CA VAL A 103 -6.28 5.28 -18.87
C VAL A 103 -7.50 4.40 -19.13
N GLY A 104 -8.54 4.56 -18.28
CA GLY A 104 -9.74 3.72 -18.33
C GLY A 104 -9.61 2.39 -17.59
N LYS A 105 -8.44 2.03 -17.06
CA LYS A 105 -8.23 0.85 -16.22
C LYS A 105 -8.40 1.18 -14.75
N THR A 106 -8.81 0.19 -13.96
CA THR A 106 -8.59 0.24 -12.51
C THR A 106 -7.12 -0.10 -12.25
N VAL A 107 -6.39 0.77 -11.55
CA VAL A 107 -4.95 0.62 -11.32
C VAL A 107 -4.67 0.46 -9.83
N GLY A 108 -3.96 -0.62 -9.47
CA GLY A 108 -3.41 -0.79 -8.13
C GLY A 108 -1.97 -0.25 -8.05
N LEU A 109 -1.74 0.80 -7.28
CA LEU A 109 -0.39 1.27 -6.95
C LEU A 109 0.12 0.47 -5.75
N TYR A 110 0.98 -0.52 -6.01
CA TYR A 110 1.52 -1.41 -5.01
C TYR A 110 2.87 -0.91 -4.48
N PHE A 111 2.89 -0.47 -3.22
CA PHE A 111 4.11 -0.05 -2.53
C PHE A 111 4.71 -1.22 -1.75
N GLY A 112 5.95 -1.58 -2.07
CA GLY A 112 6.62 -2.70 -1.41
C GLY A 112 8.12 -2.76 -1.65
N ALA A 113 8.76 -3.75 -1.04
CA ALA A 113 10.18 -4.00 -1.16
C ALA A 113 10.51 -5.49 -1.00
N HIS A 114 11.59 -5.94 -1.64
CA HIS A 114 12.09 -7.30 -1.60
C HIS A 114 12.57 -7.69 -0.20
N TRP A 115 13.26 -6.77 0.48
CA TRP A 115 13.80 -6.95 1.83
C TRP A 115 12.71 -7.09 2.90
N CYS A 116 11.45 -6.76 2.59
CA CYS A 116 10.33 -6.74 3.55
C CYS A 116 9.57 -8.08 3.58
N PRO A 117 9.60 -8.86 4.69
CA PRO A 117 8.88 -10.14 4.77
C PRO A 117 7.35 -10.03 4.63
N PRO A 118 6.65 -9.06 5.27
CA PRO A 118 5.24 -8.84 5.02
C PRO A 118 4.90 -8.53 3.56
N CYS A 119 5.79 -7.87 2.80
CA CYS A 119 5.59 -7.63 1.38
C CYS A 119 5.57 -8.94 0.60
N ARG A 120 6.50 -9.86 0.85
CA ARG A 120 6.53 -11.16 0.14
C ARG A 120 5.23 -11.96 0.31
N ALA A 121 4.70 -11.99 1.52
CA ALA A 121 3.42 -12.65 1.80
C ALA A 121 2.24 -11.99 1.06
N PHE A 122 2.21 -10.66 1.04
CA PHE A 122 1.17 -9.93 0.32
C PHE A 122 1.30 -10.02 -1.20
N THR A 123 2.52 -9.99 -1.75
CA THR A 123 2.79 -10.17 -3.18
C THR A 123 2.19 -11.48 -3.67
N ALA A 124 2.33 -12.59 -2.92
CA ALA A 124 1.72 -13.87 -3.29
C ALA A 124 0.18 -13.79 -3.38
N GLN A 125 -0.48 -13.17 -2.39
CA GLN A 125 -1.94 -12.97 -2.40
C GLN A 125 -2.39 -12.05 -3.54
N LEU A 126 -1.63 -10.99 -3.81
CA LEU A 126 -1.91 -10.04 -4.86
C LEU A 126 -1.76 -10.67 -6.25
N THR A 127 -0.74 -11.52 -6.45
CA THR A 127 -0.55 -12.31 -7.68
C THR A 127 -1.72 -13.26 -7.92
N GLU A 128 -2.20 -13.96 -6.90
CA GLU A 128 -3.38 -14.84 -7.01
C GLU A 128 -4.61 -14.05 -7.45
N ALA A 129 -4.93 -12.95 -6.77
CA ALA A 129 -6.06 -12.10 -7.12
C ALA A 129 -5.93 -11.48 -8.52
N TYR A 130 -4.73 -11.03 -8.90
CA TYR A 130 -4.46 -10.47 -10.21
C TYR A 130 -4.71 -11.49 -11.33
N ASN A 131 -4.15 -12.70 -11.19
CA ASN A 131 -4.32 -13.77 -12.18
C ASN A 131 -5.79 -14.22 -12.29
N GLU A 132 -6.52 -14.30 -11.17
CA GLU A 132 -7.94 -14.62 -11.18
C GLU A 132 -8.76 -13.54 -11.92
N LEU A 133 -8.45 -12.26 -11.72
CA LEU A 133 -9.12 -11.16 -12.43
C LEU A 133 -8.85 -11.18 -13.94
N LEU A 134 -7.63 -11.50 -14.36
CA LEU A 134 -7.30 -11.67 -15.78
C LEU A 134 -8.14 -12.76 -16.45
N LEU A 135 -8.51 -13.81 -15.70
CA LEU A 135 -9.32 -14.92 -16.21
C LEU A 135 -10.83 -14.63 -16.16
N THR A 136 -11.30 -14.04 -15.06
CA THR A 136 -12.74 -13.91 -14.74
C THR A 136 -13.36 -12.62 -15.25
N ALA A 137 -12.55 -11.60 -15.46
CA ALA A 137 -13.01 -10.28 -15.89
C ALA A 137 -12.19 -9.75 -17.08
N PRO A 138 -12.10 -10.49 -18.21
CA PRO A 138 -11.21 -10.12 -19.33
C PRO A 138 -11.58 -8.78 -19.99
N TYR A 139 -12.82 -8.31 -19.80
CA TYR A 139 -13.31 -7.02 -20.28
C TYR A 139 -13.18 -5.90 -19.25
N GLN A 140 -12.81 -6.21 -18.00
CA GLN A 140 -12.55 -5.23 -16.95
C GLN A 140 -11.04 -5.11 -16.79
N SER A 141 -10.49 -3.97 -17.18
CA SER A 141 -9.06 -3.75 -17.17
C SER A 141 -8.58 -3.43 -15.75
N PHE A 142 -8.02 -4.42 -15.07
CA PHE A 142 -7.24 -4.23 -13.85
C PHE A 142 -5.75 -4.33 -14.19
N GLU A 143 -4.94 -3.40 -13.71
CA GLU A 143 -3.50 -3.43 -13.83
C GLU A 143 -2.86 -3.02 -12.50
N ILE A 144 -1.64 -3.49 -12.24
CA ILE A 144 -0.87 -3.10 -11.06
C ILE A 144 0.40 -2.38 -11.52
N VAL A 145 0.72 -1.28 -10.83
CA VAL A 145 2.00 -0.59 -10.96
C VAL A 145 2.72 -0.74 -9.63
N PHE A 146 3.91 -1.34 -9.66
CA PHE A 146 4.76 -1.51 -8.51
C PHE A 146 5.61 -0.26 -8.28
N ILE A 147 5.51 0.28 -7.06
CA ILE A 147 6.27 1.43 -6.57
C ILE A 147 7.26 0.87 -5.57
N SER A 148 8.49 0.63 -6.04
CA SER A 148 9.52 0.05 -5.22
C SER A 148 10.04 1.01 -4.16
N THR A 149 10.15 0.48 -2.94
CA THR A 149 10.83 1.08 -1.79
C THR A 149 12.13 0.29 -1.46
N ASP A 150 12.62 -0.48 -2.43
CA ASP A 150 13.92 -1.15 -2.36
C ASP A 150 15.07 -0.14 -2.26
N ARG A 151 16.20 -0.57 -1.70
CA ARG A 151 17.33 0.31 -1.37
C ARG A 151 18.28 0.49 -2.53
N ASP A 152 18.32 -0.47 -3.44
CA ASP A 152 19.14 -0.45 -4.64
C ASP A 152 18.45 -1.16 -5.82
N SER A 153 19.01 -0.97 -7.02
CA SER A 153 18.49 -1.54 -8.26
C SER A 153 18.59 -3.08 -8.29
N LYS A 154 19.50 -3.69 -7.53
CA LYS A 154 19.63 -5.16 -7.48
C LYS A 154 18.46 -5.78 -6.72
N GLU A 155 18.10 -5.21 -5.57
CA GLU A 155 16.92 -5.62 -4.80
C GLU A 155 15.63 -5.45 -5.62
N PHE A 156 15.52 -4.32 -6.33
CA PHE A 156 14.41 -4.05 -7.25
C PHE A 156 14.28 -5.11 -8.35
N ASP A 157 15.37 -5.38 -9.06
CA ASP A 157 15.39 -6.34 -10.17
C ASP A 157 14.98 -7.75 -9.72
N LEU A 158 15.45 -8.18 -8.54
CA LEU A 158 15.04 -9.45 -7.94
C LEU A 158 13.54 -9.50 -7.64
N HIS A 159 12.95 -8.37 -7.25
CA HIS A 159 11.54 -8.31 -6.93
C HIS A 159 10.66 -8.30 -8.18
N VAL A 160 10.99 -7.42 -9.14
CA VAL A 160 10.18 -7.15 -10.33
C VAL A 160 10.14 -8.35 -11.27
N ARG A 161 11.20 -9.15 -11.34
CA ARG A 161 11.22 -10.42 -12.10
C ARG A 161 10.19 -11.45 -11.65
N ASN A 162 9.71 -11.36 -10.41
CA ASN A 162 8.77 -12.31 -9.83
C ASN A 162 7.32 -11.81 -9.85
N MET A 163 7.05 -10.66 -10.48
CA MET A 163 5.72 -10.06 -10.56
C MET A 163 5.19 -10.05 -12.00
N PRO A 164 3.89 -10.30 -12.23
CA PRO A 164 3.30 -10.35 -13.56
C PRO A 164 2.88 -8.97 -14.11
N TRP A 165 3.11 -7.89 -13.37
CA TRP A 165 2.59 -6.54 -13.63
C TRP A 165 3.71 -5.52 -13.87
N LEU A 166 3.33 -4.24 -13.99
CA LEU A 166 4.23 -3.13 -14.32
C LEU A 166 4.93 -2.57 -13.08
N ALA A 167 6.01 -1.82 -13.28
CA ALA A 167 6.75 -1.10 -12.25
C ALA A 167 7.23 0.25 -12.78
N ILE A 168 7.37 1.21 -11.87
CA ILE A 168 8.14 2.43 -12.18
C ILE A 168 9.62 2.02 -12.25
N PRO A 169 10.36 2.39 -13.32
CA PRO A 169 11.79 2.18 -13.40
C PRO A 169 12.52 2.63 -12.13
N TYR A 170 13.50 1.84 -11.68
CA TYR A 170 14.18 2.11 -10.41
C TYR A 170 15.10 3.33 -10.51
N GLU A 171 15.91 3.35 -11.56
CA GLU A 171 16.77 4.47 -11.91
C GLU A 171 15.94 5.44 -12.74
N GLU A 172 16.08 6.74 -12.48
CA GLU A 172 15.77 7.88 -13.37
C GLU A 172 14.90 9.01 -12.80
N ASP A 173 14.21 8.90 -11.66
CA ASP A 173 13.52 10.08 -11.10
C ASP A 173 13.05 9.94 -9.64
N LYS A 174 12.44 11.03 -9.13
CA LYS A 174 11.84 11.13 -7.79
C LYS A 174 10.41 10.59 -7.67
N THR A 175 9.82 10.03 -8.74
CA THR A 175 8.40 9.62 -8.78
C THR A 175 8.08 8.61 -7.68
N ARG A 176 8.98 7.67 -7.40
CA ARG A 176 8.77 6.66 -6.34
C ARG A 176 8.67 7.30 -4.96
N GLN A 177 9.54 8.27 -4.64
CA GLN A 177 9.47 9.01 -3.38
C GLN A 177 8.24 9.94 -3.36
N ASP A 178 7.98 10.66 -4.45
CA ASP A 178 6.82 11.54 -4.60
C ASP A 178 5.52 10.79 -4.37
N LEU A 179 5.34 9.58 -4.92
CA LEU A 179 4.15 8.78 -4.70
C LEU A 179 4.00 8.30 -3.25
N CYS A 180 5.11 7.94 -2.58
CA CYS A 180 5.05 7.61 -1.15
C CYS A 180 4.56 8.81 -0.33
N ARG A 181 5.03 10.02 -0.68
CA ARG A 181 4.63 11.28 -0.04
C ARG A 181 3.19 11.67 -0.36
N ILE A 182 2.81 11.72 -1.64
CA ILE A 182 1.47 12.09 -2.13
C ILE A 182 0.38 11.21 -1.48
N PHE A 183 0.65 9.92 -1.30
CA PHE A 183 -0.30 8.98 -0.70
C PHE A 183 -0.09 8.72 0.80
N ASP A 184 0.82 9.46 1.46
CA ASP A 184 1.16 9.33 2.89
C ASP A 184 1.50 7.88 3.32
N ILE A 185 2.30 7.19 2.50
CA ILE A 185 2.68 5.79 2.69
C ILE A 185 3.79 5.67 3.74
N LYS A 186 3.40 5.41 4.99
CA LYS A 186 4.33 5.24 6.13
C LYS A 186 4.78 3.80 6.36
N LYS A 187 4.03 2.82 5.85
CA LYS A 187 4.26 1.39 6.10
C LYS A 187 3.98 0.57 4.86
N ILE A 188 4.82 -0.43 4.62
CA ILE A 188 4.68 -1.39 3.52
C ILE A 188 4.37 -2.81 4.04
N PRO A 189 3.70 -3.66 3.25
CA PRO A 189 3.10 -3.34 1.96
C PRO A 189 1.87 -2.45 2.08
N ALA A 190 1.69 -1.56 1.11
CA ALA A 190 0.48 -0.75 0.94
C ALA A 190 -0.01 -0.86 -0.50
N LEU A 191 -1.32 -0.71 -0.69
CA LEU A 191 -1.96 -0.77 -2.00
C LEU A 191 -2.97 0.38 -2.08
N VAL A 192 -2.72 1.32 -2.99
CA VAL A 192 -3.67 2.37 -3.34
C VAL A 192 -4.39 1.95 -4.61
N LEU A 193 -5.70 2.16 -4.67
CA LEU A 193 -6.56 1.78 -5.77
C LEU A 193 -7.06 3.04 -6.47
N VAL A 194 -6.79 3.11 -7.77
CA VAL A 194 -7.19 4.19 -8.66
C VAL A 194 -8.21 3.65 -9.65
N GLY A 195 -9.30 4.38 -9.86
CA GLY A 195 -10.38 3.96 -10.73
C GLY A 195 -10.11 4.26 -12.21
N PRO A 196 -11.00 3.79 -13.11
CA PRO A 196 -10.95 4.07 -14.54
C PRO A 196 -10.92 5.56 -14.91
N ASP A 197 -11.48 6.41 -14.05
CA ASP A 197 -11.48 7.87 -14.19
C ASP A 197 -10.20 8.53 -13.65
N GLY A 198 -9.20 7.72 -13.29
CA GLY A 198 -7.93 8.13 -12.72
C GLY A 198 -8.01 8.61 -11.27
N LYS A 199 -9.20 8.61 -10.64
CA LYS A 199 -9.37 9.08 -9.25
C LYS A 199 -9.11 7.97 -8.25
N THR A 200 -8.59 8.35 -7.09
CA THR A 200 -8.36 7.40 -5.99
C THR A 200 -9.69 6.84 -5.48
N ILE A 201 -9.89 5.52 -5.60
CA ILE A 201 -11.01 4.78 -5.01
C ILE A 201 -10.76 4.55 -3.51
N SER A 202 -9.53 4.13 -3.17
CA SER A 202 -9.15 3.78 -1.80
C SER A 202 -7.64 3.87 -1.63
N THR A 203 -7.19 4.49 -0.55
CA THR A 203 -5.78 4.44 -0.13
C THR A 203 -5.45 3.21 0.73
N ASN A 204 -6.45 2.38 1.04
CA ASN A 204 -6.33 1.21 1.91
C ASN A 204 -6.85 -0.05 1.19
N GLY A 205 -6.28 -0.35 0.02
CA GLY A 205 -6.66 -1.50 -0.80
C GLY A 205 -6.08 -2.84 -0.32
N ARG A 206 -5.00 -2.82 0.48
CA ARG A 206 -4.36 -4.05 0.95
C ARG A 206 -5.32 -4.96 1.72
N PRO A 207 -6.10 -4.48 2.72
CA PRO A 207 -7.07 -5.32 3.41
C PRO A 207 -8.16 -5.87 2.48
N MET A 208 -8.58 -5.11 1.46
CA MET A 208 -9.60 -5.56 0.50
C MET A 208 -9.13 -6.81 -0.25
N VAL A 209 -7.89 -6.78 -0.76
CA VAL A 209 -7.30 -7.94 -1.44
C VAL A 209 -7.01 -9.08 -0.46
N SER A 210 -6.44 -8.80 0.70
CA SER A 210 -6.10 -9.85 1.68
C SER A 210 -7.32 -10.60 2.19
N LEU A 211 -8.44 -9.91 2.42
CA LEU A 211 -9.67 -10.54 2.90
C LEU A 211 -10.44 -11.21 1.76
N TYR A 212 -10.69 -10.48 0.68
CA TYR A 212 -11.68 -10.88 -0.32
C TYR A 212 -11.08 -11.30 -1.68
N GLY A 213 -9.77 -11.14 -1.88
CA GLY A 213 -9.10 -11.49 -3.14
C GLY A 213 -9.70 -10.76 -4.34
N ALA A 214 -9.85 -11.48 -5.46
CA ALA A 214 -10.45 -10.95 -6.68
C ALA A 214 -11.92 -10.54 -6.51
N ARG A 215 -12.66 -11.15 -5.57
CA ARG A 215 -14.08 -10.85 -5.33
C ARG A 215 -14.32 -9.40 -4.91
N ALA A 216 -13.32 -8.73 -4.35
CA ALA A 216 -13.41 -7.33 -4.00
C ALA A 216 -13.46 -6.40 -5.22
N PHE A 217 -13.04 -6.84 -6.41
CA PHE A 217 -13.07 -6.01 -7.62
C PHE A 217 -14.49 -5.47 -7.90
N PRO A 218 -14.67 -4.17 -8.23
CA PRO A 218 -13.67 -3.15 -8.57
C PRO A 218 -13.07 -2.39 -7.37
N PHE A 219 -13.02 -3.03 -6.21
CA PHE A 219 -12.44 -2.54 -4.96
C PHE A 219 -13.09 -1.25 -4.43
N THR A 220 -14.39 -1.09 -4.70
CA THR A 220 -15.19 0.03 -4.19
C THR A 220 -15.79 -0.33 -2.83
N GLN A 221 -16.01 0.68 -1.99
CA GLN A 221 -16.66 0.46 -0.69
C GLN A 221 -18.05 -0.16 -0.81
N ARG A 222 -18.80 0.18 -1.88
CA ARG A 222 -20.07 -0.47 -2.19
C ARG A 222 -19.91 -1.97 -2.39
N LYS A 223 -18.92 -2.39 -3.19
CA LYS A 223 -18.67 -3.82 -3.44
C LYS A 223 -18.25 -4.55 -2.16
N ILE A 224 -17.42 -3.93 -1.33
CA ILE A 224 -17.05 -4.49 -0.02
C ILE A 224 -18.28 -4.64 0.88
N ALA A 225 -19.14 -3.63 0.96
CA ALA A 225 -20.36 -3.69 1.75
C ALA A 225 -21.33 -4.78 1.26
N GLU A 226 -21.43 -5.00 -0.05
CA GLU A 226 -22.19 -6.11 -0.66
C GLU A 226 -21.63 -7.46 -0.20
N LEU A 227 -20.32 -7.68 -0.31
CA LEU A 227 -19.68 -8.92 0.14
C LEU A 227 -19.90 -9.19 1.64
N GLU A 228 -19.75 -8.17 2.47
CA GLU A 228 -19.97 -8.29 3.91
C GLU A 228 -21.44 -8.55 4.25
N ALA A 229 -22.38 -7.98 3.50
CA ALA A 229 -23.80 -8.25 3.68
C ALA A 229 -24.16 -9.69 3.28
N ASP A 230 -23.60 -10.19 2.18
CA ASP A 230 -23.81 -11.58 1.76
C ASP A 230 -23.22 -12.55 2.77
N MET A 231 -22.02 -12.27 3.29
CA MET A 231 -21.41 -13.06 4.37
C MET A 231 -22.25 -13.03 5.65
N ARG A 232 -22.80 -11.88 6.05
CA ARG A 232 -23.70 -11.80 7.22
C ARG A 232 -24.93 -12.67 7.03
N LYS A 233 -25.58 -12.59 5.86
CA LYS A 233 -26.75 -13.43 5.54
C LYS A 233 -26.43 -14.93 5.55
N GLU A 234 -25.25 -15.32 5.05
CA GLU A 234 -24.79 -16.71 5.13
C GLU A 234 -24.65 -17.16 6.58
N GLY A 235 -24.02 -16.34 7.43
CA GLY A 235 -23.86 -16.63 8.86
C GLY A 235 -25.18 -16.71 9.62
N ASP A 236 -26.15 -15.83 9.31
CA ASP A 236 -27.48 -15.85 9.91
C ASP A 236 -28.26 -17.14 9.57
N GLY A 237 -27.91 -17.79 8.45
CA GLY A 237 -28.46 -19.08 8.02
C GLY A 237 -27.79 -20.30 8.67
N LEU A 238 -26.68 -20.12 9.39
CA LEU A 238 -25.93 -21.20 10.02
C LEU A 238 -26.27 -21.33 11.52
N PRO A 239 -26.32 -22.56 12.07
CA PRO A 239 -26.53 -22.77 13.50
C PRO A 239 -25.35 -22.19 14.32
N HIS A 240 -25.63 -21.53 15.45
CA HIS A 240 -24.55 -20.96 16.28
C HIS A 240 -23.71 -22.01 17.02
N HIS A 241 -24.29 -23.18 17.29
CA HIS A 241 -23.63 -24.29 17.99
C HIS A 241 -24.01 -25.60 17.30
N VAL A 242 -23.01 -26.44 17.05
CA VAL A 242 -23.21 -27.74 16.39
C VAL A 242 -22.45 -28.83 17.13
N LYS A 243 -22.97 -30.05 17.05
CA LYS A 243 -22.23 -31.26 17.39
C LYS A 243 -21.92 -31.96 16.08
N ASP A 244 -20.64 -32.26 15.85
CA ASP A 244 -20.22 -33.06 14.71
C ASP A 244 -19.82 -34.45 15.23
N PRO A 245 -20.29 -35.57 14.65
CA PRO A 245 -19.91 -36.92 15.10
C PRO A 245 -18.41 -37.20 15.09
N LYS A 246 -17.64 -36.45 14.29
CA LYS A 246 -16.19 -36.56 14.17
C LYS A 246 -15.45 -35.79 15.26
N HIS A 247 -16.15 -35.04 16.12
CA HIS A 247 -15.55 -34.21 17.16
C HIS A 247 -16.34 -34.24 18.48
N GLU A 248 -15.65 -34.42 19.61
CA GLU A 248 -16.29 -34.63 20.92
C GLU A 248 -16.95 -33.36 21.49
N HIS A 249 -16.33 -32.20 21.32
CA HIS A 249 -16.82 -30.94 21.88
C HIS A 249 -17.87 -30.30 20.97
N VAL A 250 -18.71 -29.43 21.56
CA VAL A 250 -19.60 -28.56 20.79
C VAL A 250 -18.75 -27.53 20.04
N LEU A 251 -18.98 -27.42 18.73
CA LEU A 251 -18.36 -26.40 17.90
C LEU A 251 -19.25 -25.16 17.87
N LYS A 252 -18.64 -23.98 17.87
CA LYS A 252 -19.30 -22.70 17.79
C LYS A 252 -19.05 -22.06 16.42
N LEU A 253 -20.08 -21.44 15.85
CA LEU A 253 -19.91 -20.65 14.63
C LEU A 253 -19.09 -19.38 14.94
N ASP A 254 -17.99 -19.20 14.23
CA ASP A 254 -17.13 -18.02 14.33
C ASP A 254 -16.71 -17.49 12.95
N MET A 255 -16.31 -16.22 12.92
CA MET A 255 -15.79 -15.53 11.73
C MET A 255 -14.26 -15.54 11.75
N ALA A 256 -13.67 -16.56 11.17
CA ALA A 256 -12.22 -16.71 11.02
C ALA A 256 -11.71 -16.14 9.69
N LYS A 257 -10.74 -15.21 9.72
CA LYS A 257 -10.16 -14.62 8.50
C LYS A 257 -9.46 -15.67 7.61
N ALA A 258 -8.87 -16.69 8.23
CA ALA A 258 -8.29 -17.84 7.57
C ALA A 258 -8.14 -18.98 8.60
N TYR A 259 -8.37 -20.22 8.18
CA TYR A 259 -8.18 -21.43 8.98
C TYR A 259 -7.85 -22.63 8.08
N VAL A 260 -7.47 -23.75 8.67
CA VAL A 260 -7.36 -25.04 7.98
C VAL A 260 -8.42 -25.94 8.57
N CYS A 261 -9.33 -26.44 7.73
CA CYS A 261 -10.35 -27.36 8.20
C CYS A 261 -9.71 -28.69 8.61
N ASP A 262 -9.94 -29.12 9.85
CA ASP A 262 -9.37 -30.35 10.40
C ASP A 262 -9.89 -31.62 9.75
N PHE A 263 -11.07 -31.54 9.12
CA PHE A 263 -11.63 -32.65 8.38
C PHE A 263 -11.03 -32.79 6.98
N CYS A 264 -11.24 -31.79 6.12
CA CYS A 264 -10.84 -31.90 4.70
C CYS A 264 -9.40 -31.45 4.43
N ARG A 265 -8.72 -30.88 5.43
CA ARG A 265 -7.35 -30.33 5.37
C ARG A 265 -7.15 -29.22 4.34
N LYS A 266 -8.23 -28.60 3.87
CA LYS A 266 -8.19 -27.45 2.95
C LYS A 266 -8.32 -26.14 3.73
N HIS A 267 -7.76 -25.08 3.17
CA HIS A 267 -7.93 -23.73 3.71
C HIS A 267 -9.40 -23.28 3.65
N GLY A 268 -9.84 -22.64 4.73
CA GLY A 268 -11.12 -21.95 4.83
C GLY A 268 -10.92 -20.46 5.11
N ARG A 269 -11.95 -19.67 4.81
CA ARG A 269 -12.04 -18.25 5.16
C ARG A 269 -13.47 -17.92 5.56
N PHE A 270 -13.63 -16.88 6.37
CA PHE A 270 -14.88 -16.38 6.90
C PHE A 270 -15.52 -17.33 7.90
N TRP A 271 -16.62 -17.99 7.58
CA TRP A 271 -17.34 -18.82 8.55
C TRP A 271 -16.62 -20.14 8.83
N ALA A 272 -16.45 -20.47 10.11
CA ALA A 272 -15.91 -21.73 10.61
C ALA A 272 -16.75 -22.20 11.80
N PHE A 273 -16.84 -23.52 11.98
CA PHE A 273 -17.23 -24.11 13.25
C PHE A 273 -15.96 -24.44 14.04
N SER A 274 -15.71 -23.67 15.09
CA SER A 274 -14.47 -23.73 15.88
C SER A 274 -14.75 -24.26 17.29
N CYS A 275 -13.82 -25.05 17.82
CA CYS A 275 -13.89 -25.55 19.19
C CYS A 275 -13.05 -24.67 20.13
N ASP A 276 -13.66 -24.13 21.18
CA ASP A 276 -12.95 -23.33 22.20
C ASP A 276 -12.04 -24.16 23.13
N VAL A 277 -12.15 -25.49 23.11
CA VAL A 277 -11.42 -26.41 24.01
C VAL A 277 -10.16 -26.97 23.37
N CYS A 278 -10.23 -27.31 22.09
CA CYS A 278 -9.09 -27.76 21.30
C CYS A 278 -9.21 -27.09 19.94
N ASP A 279 -8.09 -26.60 19.40
CA ASP A 279 -7.96 -25.79 18.17
C ASP A 279 -8.44 -26.51 16.89
N TYR A 280 -9.69 -26.96 16.89
CA TYR A 280 -10.36 -27.75 15.87
C TYR A 280 -11.29 -26.82 15.10
N ASP A 281 -11.02 -26.66 13.80
CA ASP A 281 -11.80 -25.83 12.90
C ASP A 281 -12.44 -26.68 11.81
N LEU A 282 -13.71 -26.43 11.52
CA LEU A 282 -14.47 -27.16 10.49
C LEU A 282 -15.14 -26.19 9.53
N HIS A 283 -15.05 -26.46 8.22
CA HIS A 283 -15.85 -25.72 7.25
C HIS A 283 -17.34 -25.94 7.52
N PRO A 284 -18.21 -24.93 7.34
CA PRO A 284 -19.66 -25.13 7.43
C PRO A 284 -20.18 -26.26 6.53
N THR A 285 -19.56 -26.45 5.36
CA THR A 285 -19.89 -27.51 4.40
C THR A 285 -19.30 -28.89 4.73
N CYS A 286 -18.41 -28.98 5.73
CA CYS A 286 -17.81 -30.23 6.20
C CYS A 286 -18.53 -30.80 7.44
N LEU A 287 -19.55 -30.09 7.94
CA LEU A 287 -20.42 -30.58 9.00
C LEU A 287 -21.20 -31.80 8.50
N GLU A 288 -21.12 -32.91 9.23
CA GLU A 288 -22.01 -34.04 8.97
C GLU A 288 -23.33 -33.83 9.70
N GLU A 289 -24.45 -33.90 8.96
CA GLU A 289 -25.76 -33.91 9.59
C GLU A 289 -25.96 -35.23 10.35
N PRO A 290 -26.42 -35.19 11.61
CA PRO A 290 -26.76 -36.41 12.32
C PRO A 290 -27.96 -37.08 11.64
N PHE A 291 -27.80 -38.37 11.32
CA PHE A 291 -28.86 -39.25 10.81
C PHE A 291 -30.06 -39.34 11.75
#